data_AF-A0A7W7LHU4-F1
#
_entry.id   AF-A0A7W7LHU4-F1
#
_cell.length_a   1.000
_cell.length_b   1.000
_cell.length_c   1.000
_cell.angle_alpha   90.00
_cell.angle_beta   90.00
_cell.angle_gamma   90.00
#
_symmetry.space_group_name_H-M   'P 1'
#
loop_
_entity.id
_entity.type
_entity.pdbx_description
1 polymer ?
#
loop_
_entity_poly.entity_id
_entity_poly.type
_entity_poly.pdbx_seq_one_letter_code
_entity_poly.pdbx_strand_id
1 'polypeptide(L)'
;MFTFTQLRARKRHIRLMNVASHLVREAESRLMGEPSRVTAVTAVEVATLAFGRHELRIEEAEATDYLAAALVDRGHSIDHLPAVSA
;
A
#
# COMPACT_ATOMS: atom_id res chain seq x y z
N MET A 1 -7.84 22.16 -16.54
CA MET A 1 -9.00 22.07 -15.61
C MET A 1 -9.26 20.59 -15.37
N PHE A 2 -9.10 20.08 -14.15
CA PHE A 2 -9.36 18.66 -13.85
C PHE A 2 -10.86 18.42 -13.75
N THR A 3 -11.33 17.30 -14.29
CA THR A 3 -12.74 16.90 -14.15
C THR A 3 -13.02 16.41 -12.72
N PHE A 4 -14.28 16.46 -12.29
CA PHE A 4 -14.69 15.98 -10.97
C PHE A 4 -14.33 14.50 -10.73
N THR A 5 -14.36 13.68 -11.78
CA THR A 5 -13.93 12.27 -11.75
C THR A 5 -12.43 12.13 -11.52
N GLN A 6 -11.61 12.94 -12.19
CA GLN A 6 -10.15 12.98 -11.97
C GLN A 6 -9.79 13.39 -10.54
N LEU A 7 -10.52 14.35 -9.96
CA LEU A 7 -10.32 14.77 -8.57
C LEU A 7 -10.67 13.67 -7.56
N ARG A 8 -11.76 12.92 -7.80
CA ARG A 8 -12.14 11.76 -6.96
C ARG A 8 -11.12 10.63 -7.06
N ALA A 9 -10.70 10.28 -8.27
CA ALA A 9 -9.68 9.26 -8.51
C ALA A 9 -8.36 9.62 -7.81
N ARG A 10 -7.92 10.88 -7.93
CA ARG A 10 -6.72 11.38 -7.26
C ARG A 10 -6.83 11.29 -5.74
N LYS A 11 -7.97 11.69 -5.16
CA LYS A 11 -8.19 11.57 -3.70
C LYS A 11 -8.16 10.12 -3.22
N ARG A 12 -8.75 9.21 -3.99
CA ARG A 12 -8.72 7.77 -3.69
C ARG A 12 -7.30 7.24 -3.72
N HIS A 13 -6.55 7.55 -4.78
CA HIS A 13 -5.15 7.16 -4.92
C HIS A 13 -4.29 7.65 -3.74
N ILE A 14 -4.41 8.94 -3.37
CA ILE A 14 -3.66 9.51 -2.23
C ILE A 14 -3.97 8.77 -0.93
N ARG A 15 -5.25 8.43 -0.68
CA ARG A 15 -5.65 7.70 0.54
C ARG A 15 -5.04 6.29 0.57
N LEU A 16 -5.06 5.58 -0.55
CA LEU A 16 -4.51 4.23 -0.64
C LEU A 16 -2.98 4.22 -0.50
N MET A 17 -2.29 5.16 -1.15
CA MET A 17 -0.84 5.35 -0.94
C MET A 17 -0.52 5.67 0.52
N ASN A 18 -1.27 6.57 1.16
CA ASN A 18 -1.06 6.89 2.57
C ASN A 18 -1.24 5.68 3.48
N VAL A 19 -2.21 4.81 3.20
CA VAL A 19 -2.42 3.55 3.94
C VAL A 19 -1.23 2.62 3.76
N ALA A 20 -0.81 2.36 2.52
CA ALA A 20 0.31 1.47 2.24
C ALA A 20 1.63 1.99 2.83
N SER A 21 1.98 3.26 2.60
CA SER A 21 3.18 3.89 3.16
C SER A 21 3.18 3.91 4.69
N HIS A 22 2.01 4.04 5.32
CA HIS A 22 1.89 3.98 6.78
C HIS A 22 2.25 2.60 7.32
N LEU A 23 1.72 1.54 6.71
CA LEU A 23 1.99 0.16 7.12
C LEU A 23 3.47 -0.20 6.94
N VAL A 24 4.06 0.17 5.80
CA VAL A 24 5.48 -0.06 5.55
C VAL A 24 6.34 0.67 6.59
N ARG A 25 6.04 1.94 6.88
CA ARG A 25 6.76 2.71 7.90
C ARG A 25 6.60 2.11 9.31
N GLU A 26 5.42 1.59 9.64
CA GLU A 26 5.19 0.95 10.93
C GLU A 26 6.00 -0.35 11.04
N ALA A 27 6.04 -1.16 9.98
CA ALA A 27 6.88 -2.34 9.91
C ALA A 27 8.36 -1.99 10.08
N GLU A 28 8.87 -0.98 9.37
CA GLU A 28 10.25 -0.48 9.54
C GLU A 28 10.56 -0.12 11.00
N SER A 29 9.64 0.60 11.67
CA SER A 29 9.83 1.04 13.06
C SER A 29 9.87 -0.11 14.07
N ARG A 30 9.11 -1.18 13.83
CA ARG A 30 9.06 -2.36 14.71
C ARG A 30 10.32 -3.22 14.60
N LEU A 31 11.06 -3.11 13.50
CA LEU A 31 12.16 -4.00 13.16
C LEU A 31 13.54 -3.50 13.60
N MET A 32 13.63 -2.36 14.31
CA MET A 32 14.86 -1.83 14.93
C MET A 32 16.15 -1.99 14.08
N GLY A 33 16.06 -1.79 12.76
CA GLY A 33 17.23 -1.81 11.88
C GLY A 33 17.55 -3.14 11.18
N GLU A 34 16.68 -4.15 11.19
CA GLU A 34 16.75 -5.27 10.23
C GLU A 34 15.87 -4.98 8.99
N PRO A 35 16.42 -4.37 7.91
CA PRO A 35 15.66 -4.01 6.71
C PRO A 35 15.05 -5.23 6.00
N SER A 36 15.61 -6.42 6.21
CA SER A 36 15.19 -7.66 5.54
C SER A 36 13.82 -8.20 5.99
N ARG A 37 13.19 -7.61 7.02
CA ARG A 37 11.93 -8.10 7.62
C ARG A 37 10.68 -7.25 7.33
N VAL A 38 10.80 -6.16 6.53
CA VAL A 38 9.63 -5.36 6.10
C VAL A 38 8.62 -6.18 5.27
N THR A 39 9.06 -7.36 4.82
CA THR A 39 8.28 -8.52 4.31
C THR A 39 7.07 -8.94 5.13
N ALA A 40 6.86 -8.43 6.35
CA ALA A 40 5.72 -8.77 7.19
C ALA A 40 4.40 -8.09 6.77
N VAL A 41 4.44 -7.00 5.98
CA VAL A 41 3.21 -6.31 5.55
C VAL A 41 2.57 -7.06 4.39
N THR A 42 1.27 -7.33 4.49
CA THR A 42 0.49 -8.06 3.50
C THR A 42 -0.51 -7.18 2.76
N ALA A 43 -0.90 -7.58 1.54
CA ALA A 43 -1.95 -6.89 0.78
C ALA A 43 -3.31 -6.89 1.53
N VAL A 44 -3.60 -7.96 2.28
CA VAL A 44 -4.80 -8.06 3.13
C VAL A 44 -4.82 -6.99 4.22
N GLU A 45 -3.67 -6.67 4.84
CA GLU A 45 -3.58 -5.59 5.82
C GLU A 45 -3.82 -4.22 5.17
N VAL A 46 -3.31 -3.99 3.95
CA VAL A 46 -3.58 -2.77 3.18
C VAL A 46 -5.08 -2.63 2.90
N ALA A 47 -5.72 -3.68 2.39
CA ALA A 47 -7.17 -3.68 2.10
C ALA A 47 -8.00 -3.47 3.38
N THR A 48 -7.65 -4.16 4.47
CA THR A 48 -8.35 -4.07 5.75
C THR A 48 -8.23 -2.66 6.34
N LEU A 49 -7.03 -2.08 6.31
CA LEU A 49 -6.80 -0.73 6.85
C LEU A 49 -7.44 0.36 5.97
N ALA A 50 -7.41 0.19 4.65
CA ALA A 50 -8.09 1.09 3.71
C ALA A 50 -9.61 1.12 3.96
N PHE A 51 -10.21 -0.05 4.20
CA PHE A 51 -11.61 -0.14 4.57
C PHE A 51 -11.87 0.48 5.94
N GLY A 52 -11.09 0.11 6.96
CA GLY A 52 -11.29 0.58 8.34
C GLY A 52 -11.10 2.08 8.53
N ARG A 53 -10.18 2.73 7.80
CA ARG A 53 -9.90 4.18 7.95
C ARG A 53 -10.63 5.07 6.97
N HIS A 54 -10.93 4.57 5.77
CA HIS A 54 -11.38 5.41 4.66
C HIS A 54 -12.61 4.87 3.95
N GLU A 55 -13.19 3.75 4.43
CA GLU A 55 -14.33 3.05 3.82
C GLU A 55 -14.08 2.68 2.34
N LEU A 56 -12.79 2.52 1.97
CA LEU A 56 -12.39 2.14 0.62
C LEU A 56 -12.32 0.61 0.53
N ARG A 57 -13.27 0.01 -0.20
CA ARG A 57 -13.19 -1.39 -0.61
C ARG A 57 -12.29 -1.51 -1.84
N ILE A 58 -11.29 -2.37 -1.75
CA ILE A 58 -10.36 -2.68 -2.82
C ILE A 58 -10.16 -4.19 -2.89
N GLU A 59 -9.80 -4.67 -4.07
CA GLU A 59 -9.43 -6.07 -4.27
C GLU A 59 -7.99 -6.31 -3.78
N GLU A 60 -7.65 -7.58 -3.53
CA GLU A 60 -6.32 -7.95 -3.07
C GLU A 60 -5.23 -7.63 -4.12
N ALA A 61 -5.53 -7.79 -5.41
CA ALA A 61 -4.64 -7.39 -6.51
C ALA A 61 -4.31 -5.89 -6.45
N GLU A 62 -5.34 -5.04 -6.33
CA GLU A 62 -5.15 -3.60 -6.19
C GLU A 62 -4.36 -3.25 -4.92
N ALA A 63 -4.68 -3.90 -3.80
CA ALA A 63 -3.94 -3.71 -2.55
C ALA A 63 -2.45 -4.09 -2.69
N THR A 64 -2.16 -5.14 -3.48
CA THR A 64 -0.80 -5.58 -3.80
C THR A 64 -0.05 -4.52 -4.60
N ASP A 65 -0.69 -3.89 -5.59
CA ASP A 65 -0.08 -2.80 -6.36
C ASP A 65 0.29 -1.60 -5.48
N TYR A 66 -0.61 -1.19 -4.58
CA TYR A 66 -0.34 -0.10 -3.65
C TYR A 66 0.77 -0.45 -2.64
N LEU A 67 0.81 -1.71 -2.18
CA LEU A 67 1.87 -2.19 -1.31
C LEU A 67 3.22 -2.19 -2.03
N ALA A 68 3.28 -2.72 -3.25
CA ALA A 68 4.47 -2.74 -4.08
C ALA A 68 4.98 -1.32 -4.34
N ALA A 69 4.07 -0.39 -4.70
CA ALA A 69 4.42 1.01 -4.91
C ALA A 69 5.01 1.65 -3.64
N ALA A 70 4.42 1.41 -2.46
CA ALA A 70 4.93 1.93 -1.21
C ALA A 70 6.28 1.33 -0.78
N LEU A 71 6.52 0.04 -1.06
CA LEU A 71 7.81 -0.61 -0.82
C LEU A 71 8.91 -0.01 -1.72
N VAL A 72 8.63 0.14 -3.02
CA VAL A 72 9.56 0.73 -3.98
C VAL A 72 9.88 2.18 -3.63
N ASP A 73 8.87 2.99 -3.27
CA ASP A 73 9.05 4.39 -2.85
C ASP A 73 9.98 4.52 -1.62
N ARG A 74 10.05 3.48 -0.78
CA ARG A 74 10.95 3.42 0.38
C ARG A 74 12.26 2.66 0.13
N GLY A 75 12.49 2.15 -1.08
CA GLY A 75 13.72 1.46 -1.47
C GLY A 75 13.79 -0.03 -1.12
N HIS A 76 12.64 -0.68 -0.84
CA HIS A 76 12.57 -2.12 -0.57
C HIS A 76 12.37 -2.93 -1.86
N SER A 77 12.85 -4.18 -1.86
CA SER A 77 12.56 -5.14 -2.93
C SER A 77 11.12 -5.65 -2.81
N ILE A 78 10.50 -5.91 -3.97
CA ILE A 78 9.15 -6.49 -4.12
C ILE A 78 9.19 -7.97 -4.55
N ASP A 79 10.36 -8.60 -4.61
CA ASP A 79 10.53 -9.98 -5.13
C ASP A 79 9.74 -11.03 -4.32
N HIS A 80 9.37 -10.68 -3.09
CA HIS A 80 8.59 -11.52 -2.18
C HIS A 80 7.08 -11.35 -2.33
N LEU A 81 6.61 -10.31 -3.04
CA LEU A 81 5.20 -10.12 -3.29
C LEU A 81 4.72 -11.08 -4.39
N PRO A 82 3.50 -11.63 -4.26
CA PRO A 82 2.93 -12.45 -5.32
C PRO A 82 2.83 -11.62 -6.61
N ALA A 83 3.26 -12.19 -7.73
CA ALA A 83 3.11 -11.55 -9.03
C ALA A 83 1.61 -11.30 -9.30
N VAL A 84 1.23 -10.04 -9.46
CA VAL A 84 -0.13 -9.67 -9.85
C VAL A 84 -0.30 -10.12 -11.30
N SER A 85 -1.05 -11.21 -11.50
CA SER A 85 -1.47 -11.64 -12.83
C SER A 85 -2.64 -10.76 -13.26
N ALA A 86 -2.39 -9.91 -14.25
CA ALA A 86 -3.38 -9.01 -14.87
C ALA A 86 -4.45 -9.76 -15.66
#